data_AF-A0AAV1CAP1-F1
#
_entry.id   AF-A0AAV1CAP1-F1
#
_cell.length_a   1.000
_cell.length_b   1.000
_cell.length_c   1.000
_cell.angle_alpha   90.00
_cell.angle_beta   90.00
_cell.angle_gamma   90.00
#
_symmetry.space_group_name_H-M   'P 1'
#
loop_
_entity.id
_entity.type
_entity.pdbx_description
1 polymer ?
#
loop_
_entity_poly.entity_id
_entity_poly.type
_entity_poly.pdbx_seq_one_letter_code
_entity_poly.pdbx_strand_id
1 'polypeptide(L)'
;MQVDYPYLGKLCSLVIPCALTALDHWSPEVKGQGMVSFIHLARNVNAAEISWYEDVILDACCQNVASSEEIWNHVVEMSVLLVTFTQRSNPRSSWYEKLLNEMLNHLERQPRNKERRVVWLKYIEPFLNGMGLILVAHFRRIFPLFFRWMHADDDETVILVLERIQTILKLTWIRQSTYIERLVDELVILYKESALKVSREDIRALCLNILTLIQQSKGSQFEAVWKKHSEDPDVTEFRELFSRKVTVS
;
A
#
# COMPACT_ATOMS: atom_id res chain seq x y z
N MET A 1 -15.02 15.70 -23.02
CA MET A 1 -13.95 16.63 -23.48
C MET A 1 -13.02 16.82 -22.29
N GLN A 2 -11.85 16.19 -22.31
CA GLN A 2 -10.86 16.37 -21.25
C GLN A 2 -10.03 17.61 -21.58
N VAL A 3 -9.92 18.53 -20.63
CA VAL A 3 -9.05 19.71 -20.74
C VAL A 3 -7.77 19.37 -20.01
N ASP A 4 -6.66 19.37 -20.75
CA ASP A 4 -5.35 19.01 -20.22
C ASP A 4 -4.53 20.27 -19.86
N TYR A 5 -3.39 20.05 -19.23
CA TYR A 5 -2.38 21.07 -19.01
C TYR A 5 -2.03 21.79 -20.35
N PRO A 6 -1.82 23.13 -20.38
CA PRO A 6 -1.68 24.09 -19.27
C PRO A 6 -2.96 24.90 -18.95
N TYR A 7 -4.10 24.60 -19.55
CA TYR A 7 -5.29 25.47 -19.44
C TYR A 7 -6.16 25.16 -18.20
N LEU A 8 -6.01 23.97 -17.62
CA LEU A 8 -6.80 23.51 -16.49
C LEU A 8 -6.50 24.27 -15.19
N GLY A 9 -5.26 24.71 -14.97
CA GLY A 9 -4.86 25.46 -13.77
C GLY A 9 -5.66 26.77 -13.58
N LYS A 10 -6.02 27.44 -14.67
CA LYS A 10 -6.83 28.67 -14.66
C LYS A 10 -8.29 28.42 -14.26
N LEU A 11 -8.75 27.18 -14.35
CA LEU A 11 -10.11 26.76 -14.02
C LEU A 11 -10.21 26.14 -12.62
N CYS A 12 -9.09 25.94 -11.91
CA CYS A 12 -9.09 25.33 -10.57
C CYS A 12 -10.03 26.04 -9.59
N SER A 13 -10.09 27.38 -9.60
CA SER A 13 -10.97 28.17 -8.74
C SER A 13 -12.47 27.95 -9.00
N LEU A 14 -12.83 27.47 -10.19
CA LEU A 14 -14.20 27.09 -10.53
C LEU A 14 -14.46 25.60 -10.29
N VAL A 15 -13.52 24.74 -10.71
CA VAL A 15 -13.70 23.28 -10.69
C VAL A 15 -13.63 22.74 -9.26
N ILE A 16 -12.71 23.23 -8.43
CA ILE A 16 -12.51 22.69 -7.07
C ILE A 16 -13.75 22.85 -6.20
N PRO A 17 -14.38 24.05 -6.07
CA PRO A 17 -15.62 24.17 -5.29
C PRO A 17 -16.75 23.27 -5.77
N CYS A 18 -16.93 23.15 -7.10
CA CYS A 18 -17.95 22.26 -7.67
C CYS A 18 -17.67 20.79 -7.37
N ALA A 19 -16.41 20.36 -7.49
CA ALA A 19 -16.01 19.00 -7.17
C ALA A 19 -16.17 18.70 -5.67
N LEU A 20 -15.84 19.64 -4.78
CA LEU A 20 -16.09 19.52 -3.33
C LEU A 20 -17.59 19.37 -3.05
N THR A 21 -18.43 20.20 -3.66
CA THR A 21 -19.90 20.07 -3.49
C THR A 21 -20.42 18.72 -3.98
N ALA A 22 -19.84 18.17 -5.06
CA ALA A 22 -20.18 16.83 -5.53
C ALA A 22 -19.75 15.74 -4.54
N LEU A 23 -18.61 15.90 -3.85
CA LEU A 23 -18.15 14.99 -2.79
C LEU A 23 -19.06 15.01 -1.55
N ASP A 24 -19.76 16.12 -1.28
CA ASP A 24 -20.72 16.21 -0.17
C ASP A 24 -22.10 15.63 -0.52
N HIS A 25 -22.32 15.24 -1.77
CA HIS A 25 -23.61 14.75 -2.23
C HIS A 25 -23.93 13.35 -1.65
N TRP A 26 -25.21 13.05 -1.42
CA TRP A 26 -25.62 11.77 -0.85
C TRP A 26 -25.53 10.61 -1.87
N SER A 27 -25.73 10.87 -3.17
CA SER A 27 -25.65 9.84 -4.22
C SER A 27 -24.21 9.45 -4.53
N PRO A 28 -23.89 8.14 -4.54
CA PRO A 28 -22.57 7.63 -4.90
C PRO A 28 -22.12 8.04 -6.30
N GLU A 29 -23.03 8.11 -7.26
CA GLU A 29 -22.70 8.47 -8.65
C GLU A 29 -22.17 9.90 -8.76
N VAL A 30 -22.84 10.85 -8.09
CA VAL A 30 -22.41 12.26 -8.06
C VAL A 30 -21.07 12.40 -7.34
N LYS A 31 -20.90 11.72 -6.20
CA LYS A 31 -19.62 11.64 -5.49
C LYS A 31 -18.51 11.10 -6.37
N GLY A 32 -18.77 10.00 -7.07
CA GLY A 32 -17.83 9.37 -8.00
C GLY A 32 -17.34 10.35 -9.07
N GLN A 33 -18.24 11.15 -9.66
CA GLN A 33 -17.85 12.17 -10.64
C GLN A 33 -17.00 13.31 -10.02
N GLY A 34 -17.30 13.71 -8.78
CA GLY A 34 -16.45 14.61 -8.01
C GLY A 34 -15.03 14.06 -7.83
N MET A 35 -14.92 12.78 -7.46
CA MET A 35 -13.64 12.10 -7.28
C MET A 35 -12.86 11.97 -8.59
N VAL A 36 -13.52 11.60 -9.69
CA VAL A 36 -12.91 11.54 -11.03
C VAL A 36 -12.36 12.92 -11.44
N SER A 37 -13.08 13.99 -11.12
CA SER A 37 -12.65 15.36 -11.40
C SER A 37 -11.38 15.70 -10.63
N PHE A 38 -11.30 15.34 -9.34
CA PHE A 38 -10.10 15.52 -8.52
C PHE A 38 -8.92 14.68 -8.98
N ILE A 39 -9.14 13.42 -9.37
CA ILE A 39 -8.12 12.56 -9.96
C ILE A 39 -7.56 13.19 -11.24
N HIS A 40 -8.44 13.72 -12.10
CA HIS A 40 -8.02 14.43 -13.32
C HIS A 40 -7.22 15.68 -12.98
N LEU A 41 -7.65 16.49 -12.02
CA LEU A 41 -6.90 17.67 -11.56
C LEU A 41 -5.51 17.27 -11.06
N ALA A 42 -5.40 16.33 -10.11
CA ALA A 42 -4.13 15.91 -9.52
C ALA A 42 -3.11 15.40 -10.56
N ARG A 43 -3.58 14.86 -11.68
CA ARG A 43 -2.72 14.38 -12.78
C ARG A 43 -2.30 15.47 -13.77
N ASN A 44 -3.01 16.59 -13.84
CA ASN A 44 -2.89 17.57 -14.92
C ASN A 44 -2.56 19.00 -14.46
N VAL A 45 -2.50 19.25 -13.16
CA VAL A 45 -2.18 20.58 -12.61
C VAL A 45 -0.93 20.50 -11.73
N ASN A 46 -0.30 21.64 -11.46
CA ASN A 46 0.78 21.71 -10.46
C ASN A 46 0.19 21.85 -9.05
N ALA A 47 0.86 21.31 -8.03
CA ALA A 47 0.36 21.39 -6.65
C ALA A 47 0.16 22.84 -6.16
N ALA A 48 0.97 23.78 -6.66
CA ALA A 48 0.82 25.20 -6.39
C ALA A 48 -0.50 25.80 -6.89
N GLU A 49 -1.14 25.17 -7.89
CA GLU A 49 -2.43 25.63 -8.44
C GLU A 49 -3.61 25.23 -7.56
N ILE A 50 -3.43 24.27 -6.62
CA ILE A 50 -4.48 23.85 -5.68
C ILE A 50 -4.16 24.14 -4.22
N SER A 51 -2.99 24.74 -3.93
CA SER A 51 -2.50 24.94 -2.55
C SER A 51 -3.45 25.75 -1.67
N TRP A 52 -4.22 26.68 -2.27
CA TRP A 52 -5.22 27.49 -1.55
C TRP A 52 -6.41 26.66 -1.02
N TYR A 53 -6.64 25.47 -1.58
CA TYR A 53 -7.72 24.57 -1.21
C TYR A 53 -7.21 23.30 -0.52
N GLU A 54 -5.90 23.20 -0.27
CA GLU A 54 -5.24 21.97 0.17
C GLU A 54 -5.94 21.33 1.38
N ASP A 55 -6.08 22.06 2.49
CA ASP A 55 -6.66 21.51 3.71
C ASP A 55 -8.12 21.06 3.51
N VAL A 56 -8.91 21.79 2.73
CA VAL A 56 -10.32 21.45 2.47
C VAL A 56 -10.43 20.20 1.61
N ILE A 57 -9.56 20.08 0.60
CA ILE A 57 -9.48 18.91 -0.28
C ILE A 57 -9.07 17.67 0.52
N LEU A 58 -8.06 17.79 1.37
CA LEU A 58 -7.56 16.67 2.17
C LEU A 58 -8.52 16.26 3.29
N ASP A 59 -9.28 17.22 3.85
CA ASP A 59 -10.36 16.90 4.77
C ASP A 59 -11.48 16.13 4.06
N ALA A 60 -11.88 16.57 2.86
CA ALA A 60 -12.86 15.86 2.05
C ALA A 60 -12.41 14.43 1.69
N CYS A 61 -11.12 14.20 1.45
CA CYS A 61 -10.57 12.86 1.27
C CYS A 61 -10.80 11.98 2.51
N CYS A 62 -10.50 12.50 3.70
CA CYS A 62 -10.67 11.77 4.96
C CYS A 62 -12.15 11.42 5.22
N GLN A 63 -13.06 12.38 5.02
CA GLN A 63 -14.49 12.18 5.22
C GLN A 63 -15.08 11.12 4.28
N ASN A 64 -14.57 11.04 3.04
CA ASN A 64 -15.09 10.13 2.04
C ASN A 64 -14.54 8.70 2.13
N VAL A 65 -13.57 8.41 3.01
CA VAL A 65 -13.09 7.03 3.26
C VAL A 65 -14.23 6.11 3.73
N ALA A 66 -15.23 6.66 4.43
CA ALA A 66 -16.39 5.91 4.90
C ALA A 66 -17.46 5.62 3.83
N SER A 67 -17.19 5.91 2.56
CA SER A 67 -18.17 5.76 1.48
C SER A 67 -18.51 4.31 1.12
N SER A 68 -19.53 4.15 0.27
CA SER A 68 -20.01 2.86 -0.24
C SER A 68 -18.94 2.12 -1.05
N GLU A 69 -19.14 0.81 -1.23
CA GLU A 69 -18.23 -0.06 -1.98
C GLU A 69 -18.12 0.36 -3.46
N GLU A 70 -19.23 0.84 -4.03
CA GLU A 70 -19.34 1.27 -5.43
C GLU A 70 -18.32 2.36 -5.83
N ILE A 71 -17.97 3.24 -4.89
CA ILE A 71 -17.02 4.34 -5.14
C ILE A 71 -15.68 4.14 -4.44
N TRP A 72 -15.48 3.01 -3.75
CA TRP A 72 -14.25 2.75 -3.01
C TRP A 72 -12.98 2.87 -3.87
N ASN A 73 -13.06 2.41 -5.12
CA ASN A 73 -11.96 2.56 -6.08
C ASN A 73 -11.53 4.03 -6.25
N HIS A 74 -12.50 4.91 -6.50
CA HIS A 74 -12.25 6.33 -6.67
C HIS A 74 -11.82 7.00 -5.36
N VAL A 75 -12.39 6.59 -4.22
CA VAL A 75 -12.02 7.10 -2.90
C VAL A 75 -10.53 6.88 -2.64
N VAL A 76 -10.05 5.64 -2.78
CA VAL A 76 -8.65 5.31 -2.49
C VAL A 76 -7.73 6.00 -3.49
N GLU A 77 -8.02 5.90 -4.79
CA GLU A 77 -7.20 6.50 -5.84
C GLU A 77 -7.08 8.02 -5.66
N MET A 78 -8.21 8.71 -5.49
CA MET A 78 -8.25 10.15 -5.25
C MET A 78 -7.47 10.52 -3.99
N SER A 79 -7.70 9.83 -2.88
CA SER A 79 -7.12 10.20 -1.59
C SER A 79 -5.60 10.00 -1.57
N VAL A 80 -5.10 8.90 -2.13
CA VAL A 80 -3.66 8.66 -2.25
C VAL A 80 -3.02 9.69 -3.19
N LEU A 81 -3.63 9.95 -4.35
CA LEU A 81 -3.10 10.92 -5.30
C LEU A 81 -3.04 12.32 -4.68
N LEU A 82 -4.12 12.81 -4.09
CA LEU A 82 -4.16 14.17 -3.57
C LEU A 82 -3.22 14.38 -2.38
N VAL A 83 -3.14 13.43 -1.43
CA VAL A 83 -2.18 13.55 -0.31
C VAL A 83 -0.75 13.52 -0.83
N THR A 84 -0.40 12.58 -1.70
CA THR A 84 0.99 12.49 -2.20
C THR A 84 1.35 13.65 -3.13
N PHE A 85 0.39 14.20 -3.86
CA PHE A 85 0.56 15.36 -4.74
C PHE A 85 0.78 16.67 -3.97
N THR A 86 0.00 16.89 -2.91
CA THR A 86 0.05 18.11 -2.08
C THR A 86 1.18 18.06 -1.06
N GLN A 87 1.27 16.96 -0.30
CA GLN A 87 2.25 16.79 0.77
C GLN A 87 3.63 16.39 0.25
N ARG A 88 3.71 15.85 -0.98
CA ARG A 88 4.95 15.44 -1.64
C ARG A 88 5.80 14.59 -0.69
N SER A 89 7.06 14.98 -0.52
CA SER A 89 8.07 14.33 0.33
C SER A 89 8.08 14.86 1.77
N ASN A 90 6.96 15.38 2.29
CA ASN A 90 6.81 15.69 3.71
C ASN A 90 6.17 14.51 4.47
N PRO A 91 6.94 13.49 4.89
CA PRO A 91 6.40 12.34 5.60
C PRO A 91 5.78 12.72 6.94
N ARG A 92 6.17 13.88 7.52
CA ARG A 92 5.69 14.35 8.82
C ARG A 92 4.37 15.12 8.73
N SER A 93 3.78 15.25 7.55
CA SER A 93 2.47 15.86 7.44
C SER A 93 1.43 15.03 8.20
N SER A 94 0.64 15.70 9.04
CA SER A 94 -0.46 15.06 9.78
C SER A 94 -1.53 14.48 8.85
N TRP A 95 -1.59 14.93 7.59
CA TRP A 95 -2.51 14.40 6.58
C TRP A 95 -2.20 12.95 6.20
N TYR A 96 -0.92 12.55 6.17
CA TYR A 96 -0.55 11.13 5.99
C TYR A 96 -1.08 10.29 7.15
N GLU A 97 -0.87 10.73 8.40
CA GLU A 97 -1.33 9.99 9.56
C GLU A 97 -2.86 9.90 9.62
N LYS A 98 -3.55 11.03 9.45
CA LYS A 98 -5.02 11.11 9.49
C LYS A 98 -5.64 10.20 8.43
N LEU A 99 -5.23 10.32 7.18
CA LEU A 99 -5.83 9.53 6.09
C LEU A 99 -5.50 8.04 6.21
N LEU A 100 -4.27 7.68 6.59
CA LEU A 100 -3.91 6.27 6.80
C LEU A 100 -4.75 5.64 7.90
N ASN A 101 -4.94 6.35 9.02
CA ASN A 101 -5.74 5.87 10.12
C ASN A 101 -7.19 5.61 9.71
N GLU A 102 -7.79 6.50 8.92
CA GLU A 102 -9.14 6.28 8.39
C GLU A 102 -9.20 5.06 7.47
N MET A 103 -8.29 4.94 6.49
CA MET A 103 -8.28 3.78 5.60
C MET A 103 -8.11 2.46 6.37
N LEU A 104 -7.18 2.42 7.33
CA LEU A 104 -6.95 1.24 8.17
C LEU A 104 -8.16 0.91 9.05
N ASN A 105 -8.85 1.91 9.62
CA ASN A 105 -10.07 1.69 10.41
C ASN A 105 -11.12 0.92 9.59
N HIS A 106 -11.28 1.25 8.31
CA HIS A 106 -12.22 0.57 7.42
C HIS A 106 -11.76 -0.84 7.04
N LEU A 107 -10.48 -1.01 6.71
CA LEU A 107 -9.91 -2.31 6.35
C LEU A 107 -9.91 -3.30 7.52
N GLU A 108 -9.66 -2.83 8.74
CA GLU A 108 -9.67 -3.64 9.97
C GLU A 108 -11.08 -4.10 10.35
N ARG A 109 -12.12 -3.30 10.04
CA ARG A 109 -13.53 -3.67 10.26
C ARG A 109 -14.01 -4.73 9.28
N GLN A 110 -13.57 -4.66 8.01
CA GLN A 110 -13.98 -5.60 6.95
C GLN A 110 -12.79 -6.24 6.22
N PRO A 111 -11.92 -6.96 6.92
CA PRO A 111 -10.65 -7.45 6.38
C PRO A 111 -10.83 -8.57 5.35
N ARG A 112 -12.01 -9.20 5.27
CA ARG A 112 -12.32 -10.23 4.27
C ARG A 112 -12.95 -9.68 3.00
N ASN A 113 -13.28 -8.38 2.95
CA ASN A 113 -13.82 -7.75 1.76
C ASN A 113 -12.73 -7.69 0.67
N LYS A 114 -12.91 -8.47 -0.41
CA LYS A 114 -11.93 -8.61 -1.48
C LYS A 114 -11.75 -7.32 -2.26
N GLU A 115 -12.85 -6.70 -2.68
CA GLU A 115 -12.82 -5.48 -3.48
C GLU A 115 -12.10 -4.36 -2.73
N ARG A 116 -12.40 -4.21 -1.42
CA ARG A 116 -11.76 -3.18 -0.61
C ARG A 116 -10.25 -3.36 -0.47
N ARG A 117 -9.79 -4.57 -0.13
CA ARG A 117 -8.36 -4.84 0.06
C ARG A 117 -7.58 -4.72 -1.25
N VAL A 118 -8.11 -5.24 -2.36
CA VAL A 118 -7.43 -5.21 -3.67
C VAL A 118 -7.23 -3.78 -4.13
N VAL A 119 -8.30 -2.96 -4.10
CA VAL A 119 -8.21 -1.54 -4.44
C VAL A 119 -7.18 -0.83 -3.57
N TRP A 120 -7.23 -1.03 -2.25
CA TRP A 120 -6.29 -0.36 -1.35
C TRP A 120 -4.84 -0.75 -1.66
N LEU A 121 -4.55 -2.04 -1.80
CA LEU A 121 -3.20 -2.53 -2.09
C LEU A 121 -2.68 -2.02 -3.45
N LYS A 122 -3.56 -1.93 -4.44
CA LYS A 122 -3.24 -1.43 -5.80
C LYS A 122 -2.76 0.01 -5.78
N TYR A 123 -3.43 0.88 -5.02
CA TYR A 123 -3.15 2.32 -5.05
C TYR A 123 -2.25 2.84 -3.93
N ILE A 124 -2.04 2.09 -2.83
CA ILE A 124 -1.37 2.65 -1.63
C ILE A 124 0.14 2.89 -1.79
N GLU A 125 0.82 2.33 -2.79
CA GLU A 125 2.29 2.42 -2.89
C GLU A 125 2.88 3.83 -2.84
N PRO A 126 2.38 4.81 -3.62
CA PRO A 126 2.88 6.18 -3.56
C PRO A 126 2.73 6.79 -2.16
N PHE A 127 1.68 6.41 -1.45
CA PHE A 127 1.44 6.84 -0.08
C PHE A 127 2.47 6.25 0.89
N LEU A 128 2.76 4.96 0.77
CA LEU A 128 3.82 4.30 1.54
C LEU A 128 5.18 4.98 1.28
N ASN A 129 5.51 5.24 0.01
CA ASN A 129 6.72 5.95 -0.38
C ASN A 129 6.79 7.36 0.23
N GLY A 130 5.67 8.07 0.27
CA GLY A 130 5.55 9.40 0.88
C GLY A 130 5.83 9.41 2.39
N MET A 131 5.42 8.36 3.12
CA MET A 131 5.66 8.22 4.56
C MET A 131 7.06 7.68 4.91
N GLY A 132 7.62 6.81 4.08
CA GLY A 132 8.95 6.23 4.27
C GLY A 132 9.12 5.56 5.64
N LEU A 133 10.15 5.97 6.39
CA LEU A 133 10.51 5.38 7.69
C LEU A 133 9.39 5.52 8.74
N ILE A 134 8.51 6.51 8.63
CA ILE A 134 7.42 6.74 9.59
C ILE A 134 6.42 5.58 9.62
N LEU A 135 6.36 4.77 8.55
CA LEU A 135 5.55 3.55 8.48
C LEU A 135 5.79 2.58 9.64
N VAL A 136 6.98 2.59 10.25
CA VAL A 136 7.30 1.75 11.42
C VAL A 136 6.28 1.95 12.55
N ALA A 137 5.77 3.16 12.76
CA ALA A 137 4.75 3.47 13.76
C ALA A 137 3.42 2.74 13.49
N HIS A 138 3.14 2.38 12.24
CA HIS A 138 1.88 1.75 11.81
C HIS A 138 1.99 0.24 11.63
N PHE A 139 3.15 -0.36 11.88
CA PHE A 139 3.35 -1.81 11.70
C PHE A 139 2.36 -2.65 12.51
N ARG A 140 1.98 -2.18 13.70
CA ARG A 140 1.00 -2.86 14.57
C ARG A 140 -0.39 -3.01 13.93
N ARG A 141 -0.71 -2.19 12.95
CA ARG A 141 -1.99 -2.19 12.22
C ARG A 141 -1.85 -2.82 10.84
N ILE A 142 -0.76 -2.49 10.14
CA ILE A 142 -0.52 -2.97 8.76
C ILE A 142 -0.18 -4.46 8.73
N PHE A 143 0.77 -4.93 9.53
CA PHE A 143 1.24 -6.32 9.44
C PHE A 143 0.17 -7.36 9.78
N PRO A 144 -0.72 -7.17 10.78
CA PRO A 144 -1.83 -8.10 11.01
C PRO A 144 -2.76 -8.26 9.80
N LEU A 145 -3.03 -7.18 9.05
CA LEU A 145 -3.79 -7.25 7.81
C LEU A 145 -3.01 -8.01 6.74
N PHE A 146 -1.71 -7.73 6.59
CA PHE A 146 -0.86 -8.38 5.60
C PHE A 146 -0.72 -9.88 5.84
N PHE A 147 -0.44 -10.31 7.07
CA PHE A 147 -0.38 -11.74 7.39
C PHE A 147 -1.71 -12.43 7.09
N ARG A 148 -2.84 -11.78 7.31
CA ARG A 148 -4.14 -12.34 6.94
C ARG A 148 -4.31 -12.45 5.42
N TRP A 149 -3.92 -11.41 4.68
CA TRP A 149 -4.12 -11.33 3.24
C TRP A 149 -3.09 -12.12 2.41
N MET A 150 -1.91 -12.41 2.98
CA MET A 150 -0.92 -13.32 2.39
C MET A 150 -1.48 -14.72 2.13
N HIS A 151 -2.45 -15.16 2.93
CA HIS A 151 -3.10 -16.46 2.80
C HIS A 151 -4.55 -16.32 2.29
N ALA A 152 -4.84 -15.25 1.54
CA ALA A 152 -6.13 -15.11 0.87
C ALA A 152 -6.32 -16.17 -0.23
N ASP A 153 -7.58 -16.50 -0.53
CA ASP A 153 -7.91 -17.51 -1.54
C ASP A 153 -7.53 -17.06 -2.96
N ASP A 154 -7.53 -15.75 -3.23
CA ASP A 154 -7.22 -15.18 -4.55
C ASP A 154 -5.76 -14.72 -4.68
N ASP A 155 -5.12 -15.11 -5.78
CA ASP A 155 -3.70 -14.86 -6.08
C ASP A 155 -3.38 -13.36 -6.22
N GLU A 156 -4.32 -12.57 -6.72
CA GLU A 156 -4.19 -11.11 -6.89
C GLU A 156 -3.92 -10.42 -5.54
N THR A 157 -4.71 -10.73 -4.52
CA THR A 157 -4.49 -10.21 -3.17
C THR A 157 -3.10 -10.59 -2.67
N VAL A 158 -2.71 -11.86 -2.81
CA VAL A 158 -1.43 -12.38 -2.31
C VAL A 158 -0.26 -11.64 -2.95
N ILE A 159 -0.25 -11.51 -4.28
CA ILE A 159 0.80 -10.81 -5.03
C ILE A 159 0.91 -9.35 -4.57
N LEU A 160 -0.22 -8.63 -4.55
CA LEU A 160 -0.24 -7.23 -4.15
C LEU A 160 0.28 -7.03 -2.72
N VAL A 161 -0.09 -7.90 -1.78
CA VAL A 161 0.43 -7.86 -0.40
C VAL A 161 1.94 -8.05 -0.36
N LEU A 162 2.47 -9.03 -1.08
CA LEU A 162 3.91 -9.29 -1.13
C LEU A 162 4.68 -8.09 -1.71
N GLU A 163 4.17 -7.46 -2.77
CA GLU A 163 4.76 -6.23 -3.31
C GLU A 163 4.75 -5.08 -2.30
N ARG A 164 3.64 -4.91 -1.56
CA ARG A 164 3.55 -3.88 -0.52
C ARG A 164 4.49 -4.18 0.65
N ILE A 165 4.62 -5.44 1.07
CA ILE A 165 5.63 -5.86 2.06
C ILE A 165 7.03 -5.50 1.57
N GLN A 166 7.36 -5.85 0.32
CA GLN A 166 8.67 -5.54 -0.24
C GLN A 166 8.96 -4.03 -0.23
N THR A 167 7.96 -3.21 -0.58
CA THR A 167 8.03 -1.74 -0.51
C THR A 167 8.30 -1.27 0.92
N ILE A 168 7.52 -1.72 1.90
CA ILE A 168 7.70 -1.36 3.31
C ILE A 168 9.10 -1.75 3.81
N LEU A 169 9.57 -2.95 3.48
CA LEU A 169 10.89 -3.42 3.91
C LEU A 169 12.02 -2.55 3.35
N LYS A 170 11.94 -2.19 2.06
CA LYS A 170 12.91 -1.28 1.41
C LYS A 170 12.92 0.10 2.06
N LEU A 171 11.74 0.65 2.38
CA LEU A 171 11.60 2.00 2.95
C LEU A 171 12.06 2.09 4.41
N THR A 172 11.81 1.05 5.19
CA THR A 172 12.01 1.09 6.65
C THR A 172 13.29 0.42 7.12
N TRP A 173 13.93 -0.37 6.25
CA TRP A 173 15.19 -1.07 6.53
C TRP A 173 15.16 -1.76 7.88
N ILE A 174 14.17 -2.63 8.09
CA ILE A 174 13.76 -3.11 9.41
C ILE A 174 14.92 -3.80 10.17
N ARG A 175 15.67 -3.03 10.97
CA ARG A 175 16.80 -3.55 11.78
C ARG A 175 16.37 -4.17 13.10
N GLN A 176 15.16 -3.90 13.60
CA GLN A 176 14.70 -4.42 14.90
C GLN A 176 13.16 -4.44 15.04
N SER A 177 12.47 -5.21 14.19
CA SER A 177 11.02 -5.45 14.36
C SER A 177 10.74 -6.85 14.86
N THR A 178 9.80 -6.96 15.79
CA THR A 178 9.22 -8.22 16.26
C THR A 178 8.42 -8.95 15.18
N TYR A 179 8.08 -8.28 14.08
CA TYR A 179 7.35 -8.88 12.96
C TYR A 179 8.22 -9.69 12.00
N ILE A 180 9.55 -9.56 12.07
CA ILE A 180 10.44 -10.25 11.11
C ILE A 180 10.40 -11.77 11.27
N GLU A 181 10.45 -12.27 12.49
CA GLU A 181 10.40 -13.72 12.74
C GLU A 181 9.12 -14.31 12.17
N ARG A 182 7.97 -13.74 12.54
CA ARG A 182 6.68 -14.14 12.00
C ARG A 182 6.61 -13.99 10.48
N LEU A 183 7.13 -12.90 9.91
CA LEU A 183 7.12 -12.70 8.47
C LEU A 183 7.91 -13.80 7.75
N VAL A 184 9.07 -14.21 8.27
CA VAL A 184 9.83 -15.34 7.70
C VAL A 184 9.00 -16.62 7.75
N ASP A 185 8.36 -16.92 8.88
CA ASP A 185 7.52 -18.12 9.03
C ASP A 185 6.35 -18.13 8.03
N GLU A 186 5.60 -17.03 7.94
CA GLU A 186 4.44 -16.89 7.04
C GLU A 186 4.86 -16.95 5.56
N LEU A 187 6.03 -16.39 5.19
CA LEU A 187 6.57 -16.49 3.83
C LEU A 187 6.97 -17.91 3.45
N VAL A 188 7.54 -18.68 4.38
CA VAL A 188 7.87 -20.09 4.15
C VAL A 188 6.59 -20.92 3.99
N ILE A 189 5.58 -20.68 4.82
CA ILE A 189 4.27 -21.33 4.70
C ILE A 189 3.64 -21.00 3.34
N LEU A 190 3.57 -19.72 2.98
CA LEU A 190 3.01 -19.27 1.71
C LEU A 190 3.77 -19.86 0.50
N TYR A 191 5.09 -19.96 0.58
CA TYR A 191 5.90 -20.57 -0.47
C TYR A 191 5.49 -22.02 -0.74
N LYS A 192 5.22 -22.81 0.32
CA LYS A 192 4.74 -24.18 0.18
C LYS A 192 3.31 -24.22 -0.37
N GLU A 193 2.42 -23.43 0.21
CA GLU A 193 1.01 -23.33 -0.19
C GLU A 193 0.84 -22.87 -1.66
N SER A 194 1.78 -22.07 -2.16
CA SER A 194 1.79 -21.59 -3.55
C SER A 194 1.80 -22.72 -4.59
N ALA A 195 2.18 -23.95 -4.21
CA ALA A 195 2.12 -25.10 -5.10
C ALA A 195 0.72 -25.35 -5.68
N LEU A 196 -0.33 -24.92 -4.97
CA LEU A 196 -1.74 -25.04 -5.38
C LEU A 196 -2.30 -23.80 -6.08
N LYS A 197 -1.51 -22.73 -6.19
CA LYS A 197 -1.92 -21.42 -6.73
C LYS A 197 -1.67 -21.36 -8.25
N VAL A 198 -2.44 -20.53 -8.95
CA VAL A 198 -2.29 -20.34 -10.40
C VAL A 198 -1.02 -19.53 -10.68
N SER A 199 -0.84 -18.43 -9.95
CA SER A 199 0.34 -17.54 -10.04
C SER A 199 1.50 -18.01 -9.16
N ARG A 200 1.72 -19.33 -9.07
CA ARG A 200 2.72 -19.94 -8.18
C ARG A 200 4.12 -19.34 -8.36
N GLU A 201 4.53 -19.07 -9.60
CA GLU A 201 5.91 -18.67 -9.92
C GLU A 201 6.16 -17.23 -9.46
N ASP A 202 5.19 -16.34 -9.68
CA ASP A 202 5.24 -14.95 -9.21
C ASP A 202 5.25 -14.87 -7.68
N ILE A 203 4.37 -15.64 -7.02
CA ILE A 203 4.29 -15.69 -5.55
C ILE A 203 5.62 -16.20 -4.97
N ARG A 204 6.18 -17.28 -5.51
CA ARG A 204 7.46 -17.84 -5.07
C ARG A 204 8.62 -16.86 -5.28
N ALA A 205 8.69 -16.22 -6.45
CA ALA A 205 9.70 -15.22 -6.75
C ALA A 205 9.64 -14.03 -5.78
N LEU A 206 8.43 -13.54 -5.46
CA LEU A 206 8.24 -12.48 -4.47
C LEU A 206 8.65 -12.91 -3.06
N CYS A 207 8.28 -14.12 -2.63
CA CYS A 207 8.71 -14.66 -1.34
C CYS A 207 10.24 -14.74 -1.24
N LEU A 208 10.91 -15.26 -2.27
CA LEU A 208 12.37 -15.35 -2.34
C LEU A 208 13.04 -13.97 -2.29
N ASN A 209 12.51 -13.01 -3.04
CA ASN A 209 13.01 -11.63 -3.05
C ASN A 209 12.87 -10.97 -1.67
N ILE A 210 11.74 -11.17 -0.99
CA ILE A 210 11.50 -10.62 0.35
C ILE A 210 12.45 -11.27 1.35
N LEU A 211 12.59 -12.60 1.35
CA LEU A 211 13.49 -13.30 2.26
C LEU A 211 14.95 -12.89 2.03
N THR A 212 15.36 -12.66 0.78
CA THR A 212 16.68 -12.11 0.45
C THR A 212 16.89 -10.71 1.04
N LEU A 213 15.89 -9.83 0.96
CA LEU A 213 15.96 -8.49 1.58
C LEU A 213 16.06 -8.58 3.10
N ILE A 214 15.33 -9.51 3.73
CA ILE A 214 15.42 -9.73 5.18
C ILE A 214 16.81 -10.24 5.54
N GLN A 215 17.35 -11.24 4.84
CA GLN A 215 18.69 -11.76 5.08
C GLN A 215 19.75 -10.65 5.00
N GLN A 216 19.71 -9.83 3.93
CA GLN A 216 20.64 -8.72 3.72
C GLN A 216 20.58 -7.65 4.83
N SER A 217 19.43 -7.47 5.47
CA SER A 217 19.25 -6.48 6.53
C SER A 217 19.56 -6.98 7.94
N LYS A 218 19.58 -8.31 8.17
CA LYS A 218 19.57 -8.92 9.51
C LYS A 218 20.67 -9.94 9.80
N GLY A 219 21.39 -10.45 8.80
CA GLY A 219 22.52 -11.38 9.00
C GLY A 219 22.21 -12.50 10.00
N SER A 220 22.92 -12.54 11.13
CA SER A 220 22.81 -13.61 12.15
C SER A 220 21.43 -13.77 12.80
N GLN A 221 20.60 -12.71 12.89
CA GLN A 221 19.23 -12.84 13.40
C GLN A 221 18.31 -13.56 12.42
N PHE A 222 18.54 -13.37 11.11
CA PHE A 222 17.83 -14.14 10.09
C PHE A 222 18.24 -15.61 10.17
N GLU A 223 19.54 -15.90 10.27
CA GLU A 223 20.04 -17.28 10.36
C GLU A 223 19.45 -18.05 11.54
N ALA A 224 19.24 -17.40 12.70
CA ALA A 224 18.63 -18.03 13.86
C ALA A 224 17.16 -18.45 13.62
N VAL A 225 16.39 -17.62 12.90
CA VAL A 225 15.00 -17.94 12.52
C VAL A 225 14.98 -18.97 11.39
N TRP A 226 15.85 -18.78 10.39
CA TRP A 226 15.98 -19.65 9.22
C TRP A 226 16.40 -21.08 9.59
N LYS A 227 17.19 -21.25 10.65
CA LYS A 227 17.59 -22.57 11.17
C LYS A 227 16.40 -23.48 11.51
N LYS A 228 15.24 -22.92 11.85
CA LYS A 228 14.01 -23.71 12.09
C LYS A 228 13.47 -24.35 10.81
N HIS A 229 13.74 -23.73 9.66
CA HIS A 229 13.26 -24.16 8.33
C HIS A 229 14.34 -24.84 7.49
N SER A 230 15.61 -24.76 7.90
CA SER A 230 16.76 -25.24 7.13
C SER A 230 16.82 -26.76 6.95
N GLU A 231 15.96 -27.54 7.62
CA GLU A 231 15.88 -28.99 7.46
C GLU A 231 14.70 -29.44 6.58
N ASP A 232 13.84 -28.51 6.17
CA ASP A 232 12.66 -28.81 5.34
C ASP A 232 13.02 -29.00 3.84
N PRO A 233 12.59 -30.11 3.20
CA PRO A 233 12.94 -30.41 1.81
C PRO A 233 12.24 -29.50 0.78
N ASP A 234 11.08 -28.93 1.11
CA ASP A 234 10.30 -28.09 0.19
C ASP A 234 10.90 -26.70 -0.01
N VAL A 235 11.92 -26.36 0.79
CA VAL A 235 12.64 -25.08 0.76
C VAL A 235 14.07 -25.22 0.23
N THR A 236 14.37 -26.28 -0.52
CA THR A 236 15.73 -26.54 -1.07
C THR A 236 16.26 -25.35 -1.90
N GLU A 237 15.40 -24.69 -2.67
CA GLU A 237 15.76 -23.51 -3.47
C GLU A 237 16.26 -22.35 -2.60
N PHE A 238 15.69 -22.15 -1.41
CA PHE A 238 16.17 -21.15 -0.46
C PHE A 238 17.56 -21.50 0.10
N ARG A 239 17.82 -22.79 0.36
CA ARG A 239 19.14 -23.23 0.87
C ARG A 239 20.24 -22.94 -0.14
N GLU A 240 20.01 -23.22 -1.41
CA GLU A 240 20.96 -22.89 -2.47
C GLU A 240 21.20 -21.38 -2.59
N LEU A 241 20.12 -20.59 -2.48
CA LEU A 241 20.17 -19.14 -2.59
C LEU A 241 20.94 -18.47 -1.44
N PHE A 242 20.82 -19.01 -0.21
CA PHE A 242 21.50 -18.50 0.97
C PHE A 242 22.92 -19.04 1.14
N SER A 243 23.19 -20.29 0.74
CA SER A 243 24.53 -20.91 0.79
C SER A 243 25.52 -20.35 -0.22
N ARG A 244 25.07 -19.98 -1.44
CA ARG A 244 25.91 -19.35 -2.47
C ARG A 244 26.48 -17.98 -2.08
N LYS A 245 25.91 -17.31 -1.07
CA LYS A 245 26.34 -15.98 -0.63
C LYS A 245 27.30 -15.99 0.57
N VAL A 246 27.34 -17.07 1.35
CA VAL A 246 28.32 -17.25 2.45
C VAL A 246 29.74 -17.51 1.91
N THR A 247 29.85 -17.96 0.66
CA THR A 247 31.14 -18.30 0.01
C THR A 247 31.81 -17.11 -0.71
N VAL A 248 31.18 -15.93 -0.73
CA VAL A 248 31.68 -14.72 -1.44
C VAL A 248 32.01 -13.57 -0.47
N SER A 249 31.96 -13.80 0.85
CA SER A 249 32.34 -12.82 1.88
C SER A 249 33.71 -13.10 2.49
#